data_AF-A0A7C8MJ96-F1
#
_entry.id   AF-A0A7C8MJ96-F1
#
_cell.length_a   1.000
_cell.length_b   1.000
_cell.length_c   1.000
_cell.angle_alpha   90.00
_cell.angle_beta   90.00
_cell.angle_gamma   90.00
#
_symmetry.space_group_name_H-M   'P 1'
#
loop_
_entity.id
_entity.type
_entity.pdbx_description
1 polymer ?
#
loop_
_entity_poly.entity_id
_entity_poly.type
_entity_poly.pdbx_seq_one_letter_code
_entity_poly.pdbx_strand_id
1 'polypeptide(L)'
;MAYYLFRSLALLLFWAAPAVVESTNNVKQIAVIGAGAAGSSAAYHLRRFANESNIIINVTVFEKTSRIGGRTLTVNVYDDPIEPIELGASIFVDVNYILSNATRDFKLTVVDPGAEEGGLLGIWDGESFVYTQDSNSWDWVNLVRLFWKYGTAPYYTHKLVQGTVATFLKLYKEPFFPFRSLSTRAFQLDLVKITGMTGRQFLAANNLDGPFSHDIVQASTRVNYASNLEFIHGLGAMVAMAPEGAKAIEGGNWQIFANMVKASGADVHLNSPVTGISLNADQKYTITTAQELGHGEPKEAKPYPVAFDDVIIATPFQFANISTDKNLIQHPIDVIPYATLHVTLFASPYKFSPAFFNLPPASDVPVSILTTLGADEEAQPGKSGAGKAGFYSVTLQRIVMNPRTHNPEYVYKIFSPEAVTPDFLSGLLGVEVPESFTREEDSAADDSVVNPVSWFHTTLFHPYPQKYPRVTFQDPILGDGLYYTSGIESFISTMETSALMGMNVARLIIDDYAGVTRVEDEEVASMPAMPKYVDDEQDVLAQQQQKTAEQYGRPIEDINEL
;
A
#
# COMPACT_ATOMS: atom_id res chain seq x y z
N MET A 1 -83.42 5.58 -21.71
CA MET A 1 -82.78 4.48 -20.96
C MET A 1 -82.41 3.39 -21.94
N ALA A 2 -81.15 3.37 -22.35
CA ALA A 2 -80.64 2.45 -23.36
C ALA A 2 -79.91 1.29 -22.67
N TYR A 3 -80.20 0.08 -23.12
CA TYR A 3 -79.39 -1.12 -22.92
C TYR A 3 -79.47 -1.90 -24.23
N TYR A 4 -78.35 -2.08 -24.92
CA TYR A 4 -78.02 -3.29 -25.69
C TYR A 4 -76.54 -3.24 -26.09
N LEU A 5 -75.80 -4.26 -25.61
CA LEU A 5 -74.72 -5.04 -26.25
C LEU A 5 -73.83 -4.38 -27.34
N PHE A 6 -72.51 -4.54 -27.25
CA PHE A 6 -71.73 -5.35 -28.22
C PHE A 6 -70.22 -5.49 -27.87
N ARG A 7 -69.78 -6.75 -27.99
CA ARG A 7 -68.47 -7.37 -28.29
C ARG A 7 -67.17 -6.57 -28.28
N SER A 8 -66.20 -7.14 -27.57
CA SER A 8 -64.75 -6.92 -27.60
C SER A 8 -64.12 -7.29 -28.95
N LEU A 9 -63.30 -6.39 -29.49
CA LEU A 9 -62.41 -6.63 -30.64
C LEU A 9 -60.99 -6.81 -30.10
N ALA A 10 -60.36 -7.97 -30.36
CA ALA A 10 -58.97 -8.22 -30.05
C ALA A 10 -58.07 -7.69 -31.17
N LEU A 11 -57.17 -6.76 -30.86
CA LEU A 11 -56.03 -6.40 -31.70
C LEU A 11 -54.79 -7.18 -31.21
N LEU A 12 -54.31 -8.11 -32.05
CA LEU A 12 -53.02 -8.76 -31.89
C LEU A 12 -51.92 -7.81 -32.39
N LEU A 13 -51.23 -7.14 -31.46
CA LEU A 13 -49.96 -6.48 -31.73
C LEU A 13 -48.85 -7.54 -31.66
N PHE A 14 -48.28 -7.88 -32.82
CA PHE A 14 -47.04 -8.64 -32.90
C PHE A 14 -45.91 -7.77 -32.35
N TRP A 15 -45.45 -8.07 -31.13
CA TRP A 15 -44.17 -7.57 -30.64
C TRP A 15 -43.08 -8.42 -31.30
N ALA A 16 -42.38 -7.85 -32.28
CA ALA A 16 -41.15 -8.43 -32.78
C ALA A 16 -40.15 -8.40 -31.60
N ALA A 17 -39.85 -9.57 -31.05
CA ALA A 17 -38.75 -9.72 -30.11
C ALA A 17 -37.46 -9.19 -30.79
N PRO A 18 -36.65 -8.37 -30.11
CA PRO A 18 -35.35 -8.03 -30.64
C PRO A 18 -34.60 -9.35 -30.83
N ALA A 19 -34.07 -9.55 -32.03
CA ALA A 19 -33.19 -10.67 -32.31
C ALA A 19 -32.05 -10.61 -31.29
N VAL A 20 -32.00 -11.61 -30.40
CA VAL A 20 -30.80 -11.91 -29.63
C VAL A 20 -29.75 -12.23 -30.68
N VAL A 21 -28.88 -11.26 -30.94
CA VAL A 21 -27.64 -11.53 -31.65
C VAL A 21 -26.90 -12.51 -30.76
N GLU A 22 -26.91 -13.79 -31.14
CA GLU A 22 -26.03 -14.81 -30.62
C GLU A 22 -24.61 -14.27 -30.85
N SER A 23 -24.03 -13.63 -29.83
CA SER A 23 -22.61 -13.30 -29.84
C SER A 23 -21.88 -14.62 -29.95
N THR A 24 -21.21 -14.84 -31.08
CA THR A 24 -20.25 -15.94 -31.21
C THR A 24 -19.41 -16.02 -29.93
N ASN A 25 -19.38 -17.19 -29.31
CA ASN A 25 -18.64 -17.55 -28.09
C ASN A 25 -17.13 -17.29 -28.26
N ASN A 26 -16.71 -16.03 -28.30
CA ASN A 26 -15.30 -15.68 -28.40
C ASN A 26 -14.79 -15.38 -26.99
N VAL A 27 -14.16 -16.39 -26.40
CA VAL A 27 -13.55 -16.31 -25.08
C VAL A 27 -12.54 -15.16 -25.07
N LYS A 28 -12.70 -14.21 -24.16
CA LYS A 28 -11.77 -13.09 -23.97
C LYS A 28 -10.56 -13.53 -23.16
N GLN A 29 -9.36 -13.29 -23.67
CA GLN A 29 -8.10 -13.67 -23.05
C GLN A 29 -7.51 -12.45 -22.33
N ILE A 30 -7.32 -12.53 -21.01
CA ILE A 30 -6.82 -11.42 -20.21
C ILE A 30 -5.54 -11.84 -19.49
N ALA A 31 -4.46 -11.07 -19.64
CA ALA A 31 -3.23 -11.26 -18.89
C ALA A 31 -3.18 -10.33 -17.68
N VAL A 32 -2.74 -10.85 -16.53
CA VAL A 32 -2.47 -10.08 -15.31
C VAL A 32 -1.01 -10.28 -14.93
N ILE A 33 -0.26 -9.18 -14.85
CA ILE A 33 1.18 -9.20 -14.56
C ILE A 33 1.42 -8.78 -13.11
N GLY A 34 1.73 -9.76 -12.27
CA GLY A 34 1.96 -9.63 -10.83
C GLY A 34 0.79 -10.18 -10.02
N ALA A 35 1.08 -11.09 -9.08
CA ALA A 35 0.10 -11.68 -8.17
C ALA A 35 0.12 -11.01 -6.78
N GLY A 36 0.34 -9.69 -6.75
CA GLY A 36 0.19 -8.86 -5.55
C GLY A 36 -1.28 -8.57 -5.23
N ALA A 37 -1.51 -7.62 -4.31
CA ALA A 37 -2.86 -7.21 -3.92
C ALA A 37 -3.75 -6.78 -5.10
N ALA A 38 -3.20 -5.95 -5.99
CA ALA A 38 -3.93 -5.46 -7.16
C ALA A 38 -4.23 -6.57 -8.17
N GLY A 39 -3.24 -7.37 -8.57
CA GLY A 39 -3.43 -8.41 -9.58
C GLY A 39 -4.30 -9.57 -9.10
N SER A 40 -4.16 -9.98 -7.84
CA SER A 40 -5.02 -11.00 -7.22
C SER A 40 -6.48 -10.53 -7.15
N SER A 41 -6.69 -9.28 -6.73
CA SER A 41 -8.01 -8.65 -6.72
C SER A 41 -8.60 -8.53 -8.13
N ALA A 42 -7.79 -8.11 -9.12
CA ALA A 42 -8.22 -8.02 -10.52
C ALA A 42 -8.70 -9.38 -11.05
N ALA A 43 -7.91 -10.44 -10.89
CA ALA A 43 -8.29 -11.79 -11.33
C ALA A 43 -9.60 -12.25 -10.66
N TYR A 44 -9.72 -12.06 -9.33
CA TYR A 44 -10.92 -12.43 -8.58
C TYR A 44 -12.17 -11.68 -9.04
N HIS A 45 -12.08 -10.36 -9.19
CA HIS A 45 -13.22 -9.54 -9.59
C HIS A 45 -13.56 -9.67 -11.08
N LEU A 46 -12.57 -9.89 -11.96
CA LEU A 46 -12.81 -10.20 -13.38
C LEU A 46 -13.74 -11.40 -13.50
N ARG A 47 -13.42 -12.50 -12.79
CA ARG A 47 -14.26 -13.71 -12.80
C ARG A 47 -15.69 -13.41 -12.32
N ARG A 48 -15.84 -12.64 -11.25
CA ARG A 48 -17.15 -12.31 -10.68
C ARG A 48 -17.99 -11.44 -11.62
N PHE A 49 -17.44 -10.33 -12.09
CA PHE A 49 -18.15 -9.42 -12.99
C PHE A 49 -18.45 -10.07 -14.35
N ALA A 50 -17.55 -10.89 -14.88
CA ALA A 50 -17.80 -11.65 -16.10
C ALA A 50 -18.99 -12.61 -15.95
N ASN A 51 -19.07 -13.32 -14.82
CA ASN A 51 -20.21 -14.19 -14.53
C ASN A 51 -21.53 -13.40 -14.40
N GLU A 52 -21.50 -12.23 -13.74
CA GLU A 52 -22.67 -11.35 -13.62
C GLU A 52 -23.17 -10.85 -14.98
N SER A 53 -22.26 -10.59 -15.91
CA SER A 53 -22.56 -10.09 -17.26
C SER A 53 -22.68 -11.19 -18.33
N ASN A 54 -22.59 -12.47 -17.96
CA ASN A 54 -22.55 -13.62 -18.87
C ASN A 54 -21.47 -13.54 -19.97
N ILE A 55 -20.31 -12.96 -19.65
CA ILE A 55 -19.16 -12.87 -20.54
C ILE A 55 -18.19 -14.02 -20.24
N ILE A 56 -17.76 -14.74 -21.29
CA ILE A 56 -16.81 -15.84 -21.13
C ILE A 56 -15.39 -15.28 -21.23
N ILE A 57 -14.65 -15.38 -20.11
CA ILE A 57 -13.26 -14.94 -20.02
C ILE A 57 -12.33 -16.08 -19.59
N ASN A 58 -11.08 -15.97 -20.02
CA ASN A 58 -9.95 -16.74 -19.53
C ASN A 58 -8.86 -15.78 -19.04
N VAL A 59 -8.40 -15.99 -17.81
CA VAL A 59 -7.45 -15.09 -17.13
C VAL A 59 -6.16 -15.86 -16.92
N THR A 60 -5.03 -15.29 -17.32
CA THR A 60 -3.69 -15.81 -17.04
C THR A 60 -2.95 -14.83 -16.13
N VAL A 61 -2.44 -15.31 -15.00
CA VAL A 61 -1.67 -14.51 -14.03
C VAL A 61 -0.19 -14.90 -14.12
N PHE A 62 0.67 -13.95 -14.43
CA PHE A 62 2.13 -14.13 -14.43
C PHE A 62 2.72 -13.52 -13.16
N GLU A 63 3.43 -14.33 -12.39
CA GLU A 63 4.11 -13.89 -11.17
C GLU A 63 5.59 -14.22 -11.26
N LYS A 64 6.43 -13.21 -11.03
CA LYS A 64 7.89 -13.34 -11.18
C LYS A 64 8.52 -14.22 -10.10
N THR A 65 7.88 -14.32 -8.93
CA THR A 65 8.35 -15.10 -7.79
C THR A 65 7.63 -16.44 -7.68
N SER A 66 8.06 -17.27 -6.74
CA SER A 66 7.42 -18.55 -6.40
C SER A 66 6.19 -18.41 -5.51
N ARG A 67 5.69 -17.18 -5.26
CA ARG A 67 4.66 -16.91 -4.25
C ARG A 67 3.65 -15.85 -4.69
N ILE A 68 2.46 -15.92 -4.12
CA ILE A 68 1.38 -14.93 -4.29
C ILE A 68 1.37 -13.97 -3.10
N GLY A 69 0.96 -12.72 -3.31
CA GLY A 69 0.78 -11.70 -2.27
C GLY A 69 1.64 -10.44 -2.45
N GLY A 70 2.68 -10.49 -3.28
CA GLY A 70 3.50 -9.31 -3.56
C GLY A 70 4.22 -8.79 -2.30
N ARG A 71 3.86 -7.62 -1.79
CA ARG A 71 4.50 -7.00 -0.61
C ARG A 71 3.97 -7.52 0.74
N THR A 72 2.94 -8.37 0.77
CA THR A 72 2.59 -9.14 1.97
C THR A 72 3.51 -10.34 2.07
N LEU A 73 4.29 -10.40 3.15
CA LEU A 73 5.43 -11.28 3.28
C LEU A 73 5.57 -11.68 4.73
N THR A 74 5.62 -12.98 4.98
CA THR A 74 5.95 -13.53 6.29
C THR A 74 7.37 -14.10 6.30
N VAL A 75 8.02 -14.00 7.45
CA VAL A 75 9.28 -14.68 7.76
C VAL A 75 9.07 -15.49 9.02
N ASN A 76 9.59 -16.70 9.01
CA ASN A 76 9.50 -17.63 10.12
C ASN A 76 10.70 -17.40 11.05
N VAL A 77 10.44 -17.09 12.32
CA VAL A 77 11.51 -16.94 13.30
C VAL A 77 12.19 -18.29 13.51
N TYR A 78 13.53 -18.33 13.45
CA TYR A 78 14.32 -19.58 13.47
C TYR A 78 13.89 -20.61 12.42
N ASP A 79 13.35 -20.16 11.28
CA ASP A 79 12.80 -21.01 10.23
C ASP A 79 11.62 -21.91 10.68
N ASP A 80 11.00 -21.61 11.82
CA ASP A 80 9.87 -22.36 12.35
C ASP A 80 8.53 -21.88 11.73
N PRO A 81 7.83 -22.70 10.92
CA PRO A 81 6.57 -22.33 10.28
C PRO A 81 5.43 -21.97 11.24
N ILE A 82 5.51 -22.34 12.53
CA ILE A 82 4.50 -21.92 13.51
C ILE A 82 4.76 -20.53 14.09
N GLU A 83 5.92 -19.92 13.79
CA GLU A 83 6.31 -18.58 14.23
C GLU A 83 6.43 -17.56 13.08
N PRO A 84 5.40 -17.37 12.23
CA PRO A 84 5.46 -16.40 11.14
C PRO A 84 5.25 -14.96 11.63
N ILE A 85 6.10 -14.05 11.17
CA ILE A 85 5.97 -12.60 11.41
C ILE A 85 5.85 -11.88 10.07
N GLU A 86 4.89 -10.96 9.98
CA GLU A 86 4.75 -10.06 8.83
C GLU A 86 5.94 -9.10 8.74
N LEU A 87 6.64 -9.10 7.60
CA LEU A 87 7.69 -8.13 7.30
C LEU A 87 7.09 -6.77 6.91
N GLY A 88 6.06 -6.79 6.06
CA GLY A 88 5.49 -5.61 5.42
C GLY A 88 4.12 -5.24 5.96
N ALA A 89 3.13 -5.18 5.06
CA ALA A 89 1.75 -4.78 5.32
C ALA A 89 1.06 -5.68 6.37
N SER A 90 1.33 -5.38 7.64
CA SER A 90 1.04 -6.23 8.79
C SER A 90 -0.40 -6.17 9.23
N ILE A 91 -1.12 -5.08 8.93
CA ILE A 91 -2.47 -4.84 9.43
C ILE A 91 -3.44 -4.37 8.35
N PHE A 92 -4.72 -4.63 8.58
CA PHE A 92 -5.87 -3.99 7.93
C PHE A 92 -6.97 -3.73 8.97
N VAL A 93 -8.02 -2.99 8.59
CA VAL A 93 -9.14 -2.61 9.48
C VAL A 93 -10.49 -2.86 8.81
N ASP A 94 -11.59 -2.78 9.57
CA ASP A 94 -12.93 -3.11 9.06
C ASP A 94 -13.40 -2.26 7.87
N VAL A 95 -12.94 -1.01 7.78
CA VAL A 95 -13.25 -0.13 6.65
C VAL A 95 -12.48 -0.49 5.37
N ASN A 96 -11.53 -1.44 5.44
CA ASN A 96 -10.95 -2.10 4.27
C ASN A 96 -11.92 -3.18 3.79
N TYR A 97 -12.94 -2.76 3.04
CA TYR A 97 -14.05 -3.61 2.65
C TYR A 97 -13.64 -4.79 1.77
N ILE A 98 -12.69 -4.62 0.85
CA ILE A 98 -12.26 -5.71 -0.04
C ILE A 98 -11.55 -6.79 0.76
N LEU A 99 -10.56 -6.41 1.59
CA LEU A 99 -9.86 -7.36 2.45
C LEU A 99 -10.81 -8.01 3.45
N SER A 100 -11.61 -7.21 4.17
CA SER A 100 -12.53 -7.72 5.19
C SER A 100 -13.63 -8.61 4.61
N ASN A 101 -14.11 -8.34 3.39
CA ASN A 101 -15.03 -9.25 2.72
C ASN A 101 -14.34 -10.54 2.31
N ALA A 102 -13.13 -10.46 1.76
CA ALA A 102 -12.36 -11.64 1.37
C ALA A 102 -12.05 -12.56 2.56
N THR A 103 -11.73 -12.03 3.74
CA THR A 103 -11.52 -12.87 4.93
C THR A 103 -12.78 -13.65 5.31
N ARG A 104 -13.96 -13.02 5.21
CA ARG A 104 -15.25 -13.67 5.44
C ARG A 104 -15.58 -14.70 4.36
N ASP A 105 -15.44 -14.32 3.09
CA ASP A 105 -15.72 -15.16 1.92
C ASP A 105 -14.87 -16.45 1.94
N PHE A 106 -13.60 -16.32 2.32
CA PHE A 106 -12.63 -17.42 2.36
C PHE A 106 -12.48 -18.08 3.74
N LYS A 107 -13.23 -17.60 4.75
CA LYS A 107 -13.23 -18.13 6.12
C LYS A 107 -11.82 -18.16 6.75
N LEU A 108 -11.07 -17.09 6.55
CA LEU A 108 -9.74 -16.93 7.14
C LEU A 108 -9.84 -16.56 8.62
N THR A 109 -8.93 -17.11 9.44
CA THR A 109 -8.83 -16.76 10.86
C THR A 109 -8.23 -15.37 11.01
N VAL A 110 -9.00 -14.45 11.58
CA VAL A 110 -8.56 -13.09 11.89
C VAL A 110 -8.04 -13.03 13.32
N VAL A 111 -6.87 -12.42 13.51
CA VAL A 111 -6.22 -12.23 14.81
C VAL A 111 -5.94 -10.75 15.06
N ASP A 112 -5.79 -10.39 16.33
CA ASP A 112 -5.25 -9.09 16.74
C ASP A 112 -3.71 -9.18 16.72
N PRO A 113 -3.03 -8.45 15.80
CA PRO A 113 -1.58 -8.51 15.67
C PRO A 113 -0.85 -7.93 16.90
N GLY A 114 -1.52 -7.12 17.73
CA GLY A 114 -0.96 -6.47 18.91
C GLY A 114 -1.22 -7.21 20.23
N ALA A 115 -1.89 -8.37 20.21
CA ALA A 115 -2.28 -9.07 21.44
C ALA A 115 -1.07 -9.49 22.32
N GLU A 116 0.08 -9.75 21.70
CA GLU A 116 1.34 -10.09 22.37
C GLU A 116 2.26 -8.87 22.57
N GLU A 117 1.94 -7.71 21.97
CA GLU A 117 2.62 -6.44 22.18
C GLU A 117 2.20 -5.75 23.50
N GLY A 118 1.46 -6.46 24.37
CA GLY A 118 1.00 -5.97 25.66
C GLY A 118 2.11 -5.27 26.45
N GLY A 119 1.83 -4.05 26.90
CA GLY A 119 2.81 -3.19 27.56
C GLY A 119 2.67 -1.70 27.24
N LEU A 120 3.77 -0.98 27.47
CA LEU A 120 3.85 0.47 27.33
C LEU A 120 4.24 0.84 25.89
N LEU A 121 3.41 1.66 25.23
CA LEU A 121 3.72 2.39 24.00
C LEU A 121 4.43 3.69 24.37
N GLY A 122 5.47 4.06 23.63
CA GLY A 122 6.18 5.33 23.79
C GLY A 122 6.42 6.03 22.46
N ILE A 123 6.35 7.36 22.46
CA ILE A 123 6.76 8.19 21.33
C ILE A 123 8.03 8.92 21.71
N TRP A 124 9.11 8.61 21.01
CA TRP A 124 10.47 9.11 21.24
C TRP A 124 10.83 10.21 20.25
N ASP A 125 11.35 11.34 20.72
CA ASP A 125 11.75 12.47 19.86
C ASP A 125 13.26 12.51 19.54
N GLY A 126 14.03 11.52 20.02
CA GLY A 126 15.49 11.52 19.95
C GLY A 126 16.18 11.82 21.29
N GLU A 127 15.46 12.40 22.25
CA GLU A 127 16.01 12.80 23.56
C GLU A 127 15.15 12.37 24.74
N SER A 128 13.82 12.41 24.59
CA SER A 128 12.84 12.07 25.61
C SER A 128 11.58 11.39 25.05
N PHE A 129 10.84 10.69 25.91
CA PHE A 129 9.50 10.21 25.55
C PHE A 129 8.49 11.34 25.69
N VAL A 130 8.03 11.90 24.57
CA VAL A 130 7.02 12.96 24.58
C VAL A 130 5.66 12.44 25.01
N TYR A 131 5.32 11.19 24.67
CA TYR A 131 4.05 10.57 25.04
C TYR A 131 4.24 9.11 25.37
N THR A 132 3.51 8.62 26.37
CA THR A 132 3.46 7.20 26.72
C THR A 132 2.02 6.77 26.99
N GLN A 133 1.70 5.53 26.61
CA GLN A 133 0.40 4.93 26.80
C GLN A 133 0.57 3.49 27.27
N ASP A 134 -0.06 3.14 28.39
CA ASP A 134 0.01 1.80 28.95
C ASP A 134 -1.23 1.01 28.54
N SER A 135 -1.05 -0.03 27.73
CA SER A 135 -2.16 -0.90 27.29
C SER A 135 -2.76 -1.74 28.43
N ASN A 136 -2.06 -1.89 29.57
CA ASN A 136 -2.61 -2.55 30.76
C ASN A 136 -3.47 -1.60 31.61
N SER A 137 -3.39 -0.28 31.36
CA SER A 137 -4.24 0.70 32.00
C SER A 137 -5.62 0.74 31.34
N TRP A 138 -6.66 1.06 32.12
CA TRP A 138 -8.02 1.20 31.58
C TRP A 138 -8.08 2.27 30.47
N ASP A 139 -8.78 1.98 29.37
CA ASP A 139 -8.86 2.87 28.19
C ASP A 139 -9.23 4.32 28.53
N TRP A 140 -10.14 4.52 29.50
CA TRP A 140 -10.55 5.85 29.91
C TRP A 140 -9.43 6.64 30.61
N VAL A 141 -8.48 5.97 31.28
CA VAL A 141 -7.30 6.61 31.89
C VAL A 141 -6.36 7.12 30.79
N ASN A 142 -6.11 6.29 29.78
CA ASN A 142 -5.32 6.68 28.60
C ASN A 142 -5.99 7.85 27.86
N LEU A 143 -7.32 7.80 27.72
CA LEU A 143 -8.10 8.88 27.14
C LEU A 143 -7.98 10.18 27.96
N VAL A 144 -8.12 10.13 29.28
CA VAL A 144 -7.97 11.30 30.14
C VAL A 144 -6.56 11.89 30.03
N ARG A 145 -5.49 11.07 30.02
CA ARG A 145 -4.11 11.55 29.81
C ARG A 145 -3.94 12.24 28.46
N LEU A 146 -4.52 11.67 27.41
CA LEU A 146 -4.48 12.23 26.06
C LEU A 146 -5.15 13.61 26.01
N PHE A 147 -6.38 13.74 26.52
CA PHE A 147 -7.10 15.02 26.55
C PHE A 147 -6.49 16.02 27.54
N TRP A 148 -5.87 15.56 28.63
CA TRP A 148 -5.17 16.42 29.57
C TRP A 148 -3.95 17.08 28.92
N LYS A 149 -3.16 16.31 28.16
CA LYS A 149 -1.96 16.84 27.48
C LYS A 149 -2.31 17.67 26.25
N TYR A 150 -3.26 17.22 25.44
CA TYR A 150 -3.52 17.79 24.11
C TYR A 150 -4.82 18.60 23.98
N GLY A 151 -5.57 18.76 25.08
CA GLY A 151 -6.87 19.41 25.05
C GLY A 151 -7.83 18.68 24.12
N THR A 152 -8.56 19.43 23.29
CA THR A 152 -9.57 18.89 22.37
C THR A 152 -9.03 18.45 21.01
N ALA A 153 -7.72 18.64 20.75
CA ALA A 153 -7.11 18.28 19.47
C ALA A 153 -7.36 16.82 19.05
N PRO A 154 -7.24 15.80 19.94
CA PRO A 154 -7.50 14.40 19.55
C PRO A 154 -8.90 14.19 18.97
N TYR A 155 -9.92 14.80 19.57
CA TYR A 155 -11.32 14.70 19.11
C TYR A 155 -11.51 15.33 17.73
N TYR A 156 -11.00 16.55 17.53
CA TYR A 156 -11.15 17.24 16.25
C TYR A 156 -10.31 16.61 15.14
N THR A 157 -9.12 16.08 15.45
CA THR A 157 -8.33 15.30 14.50
C THR A 157 -9.04 14.00 14.12
N HIS A 158 -9.57 13.24 15.07
CA HIS A 158 -10.34 12.03 14.76
C HIS A 158 -11.56 12.36 13.87
N LYS A 159 -12.29 13.43 14.17
CA LYS A 159 -13.40 13.89 13.31
C LYS A 159 -12.93 14.26 11.89
N LEU A 160 -11.78 14.90 11.75
CA LEU A 160 -11.19 15.25 10.45
C LEU A 160 -10.80 14.00 9.65
N VAL A 161 -10.18 13.02 10.32
CA VAL A 161 -9.83 11.72 9.74
C VAL A 161 -11.09 11.00 9.24
N GLN A 162 -12.12 10.87 10.09
CA GLN A 162 -13.38 10.21 9.71
C GLN A 162 -14.06 10.90 8.52
N GLY A 163 -14.10 12.24 8.48
CA GLY A 163 -14.64 12.98 7.33
C GLY A 163 -13.86 12.75 6.03
N THR A 164 -12.54 12.68 6.13
CA THR A 164 -11.64 12.43 5.00
C THR A 164 -11.81 10.99 4.49
N VAL A 165 -11.79 10.00 5.38
CA VAL A 165 -12.00 8.59 5.06
C VAL A 165 -13.38 8.36 4.45
N ALA A 166 -14.44 8.95 5.01
CA ALA A 166 -15.79 8.85 4.47
C ALA A 166 -15.91 9.40 3.04
N THR A 167 -15.14 10.45 2.71
CA THR A 167 -15.07 11.01 1.36
C THR A 167 -14.33 10.05 0.42
N PHE A 168 -13.18 9.52 0.85
CA PHE A 168 -12.44 8.50 0.10
C PHE A 168 -13.28 7.25 -0.19
N LEU A 169 -14.04 6.76 0.79
CA LEU A 169 -14.87 5.55 0.65
C LEU A 169 -15.99 5.68 -0.40
N LYS A 170 -16.28 6.89 -0.90
CA LYS A 170 -17.18 7.08 -2.06
C LYS A 170 -16.64 6.43 -3.33
N LEU A 171 -15.33 6.26 -3.47
CA LEU A 171 -14.68 5.58 -4.60
C LEU A 171 -15.04 4.09 -4.74
N TYR A 172 -15.72 3.50 -3.76
CA TYR A 172 -16.18 2.11 -3.79
C TYR A 172 -17.64 1.97 -4.27
N LYS A 173 -18.32 3.08 -4.58
CA LYS A 173 -19.76 3.11 -4.82
C LYS A 173 -20.11 3.98 -6.01
N GLU A 174 -21.21 3.66 -6.68
CA GLU A 174 -21.79 4.56 -7.67
C GLU A 174 -22.15 5.92 -7.03
N PRO A 175 -22.01 7.04 -7.76
CA PRO A 175 -21.62 7.15 -9.17
C PRO A 175 -20.09 7.24 -9.40
N PHE A 176 -19.26 7.06 -8.37
CA PHE A 176 -17.81 7.25 -8.44
C PHE A 176 -17.02 5.97 -8.75
N PHE A 177 -17.69 4.81 -8.76
CA PHE A 177 -17.13 3.51 -9.12
C PHE A 177 -17.89 2.90 -10.32
N PRO A 178 -17.20 2.22 -11.26
CA PRO A 178 -15.75 2.30 -11.47
C PRO A 178 -15.35 3.70 -11.96
N PHE A 179 -14.05 3.95 -12.03
CA PHE A 179 -13.49 5.20 -12.52
C PHE A 179 -12.40 4.99 -13.56
N ARG A 180 -12.43 5.79 -14.63
CA ARG A 180 -11.38 5.81 -15.66
C ARG A 180 -10.25 6.76 -15.33
N SER A 181 -10.52 7.83 -14.58
CA SER A 181 -9.50 8.78 -14.13
C SER A 181 -9.52 8.98 -12.61
N LEU A 182 -8.40 8.64 -11.96
CA LEU A 182 -8.24 8.89 -10.53
C LEU A 182 -8.12 10.39 -10.25
N SER A 183 -7.50 11.14 -11.17
CA SER A 183 -7.41 12.60 -11.10
C SER A 183 -8.80 13.23 -11.11
N THR A 184 -9.67 12.82 -12.04
CA THR A 184 -11.05 13.32 -12.12
C THR A 184 -11.82 13.02 -10.84
N ARG A 185 -11.73 11.79 -10.31
CA ARG A 185 -12.43 11.45 -9.06
C ARG A 185 -11.89 12.19 -7.86
N ALA A 186 -10.56 12.38 -7.77
CA ALA A 186 -9.96 13.20 -6.72
C ALA A 186 -10.47 14.64 -6.78
N PHE A 187 -10.63 15.22 -7.98
CA PHE A 187 -11.20 16.54 -8.17
C PHE A 187 -12.69 16.61 -7.80
N GLN A 188 -13.51 15.69 -8.32
CA GLN A 188 -14.96 15.64 -8.06
C GLN A 188 -15.30 15.44 -6.58
N LEU A 189 -14.47 14.69 -5.85
CA LEU A 189 -14.61 14.46 -4.42
C LEU A 189 -13.92 15.53 -3.56
N ASP A 190 -13.36 16.57 -4.17
CA ASP A 190 -12.63 17.65 -3.51
C ASP A 190 -11.40 17.19 -2.70
N LEU A 191 -10.89 15.98 -3.01
CA LEU A 191 -9.72 15.38 -2.37
C LEU A 191 -8.42 16.08 -2.80
N VAL A 192 -8.42 16.76 -3.95
CA VAL A 192 -7.27 17.56 -4.44
C VAL A 192 -6.88 18.69 -3.47
N LYS A 193 -7.82 19.24 -2.69
CA LYS A 193 -7.49 20.25 -1.66
C LYS A 193 -6.67 19.65 -0.51
N ILE A 194 -6.81 18.35 -0.29
CA ILE A 194 -6.15 17.62 0.77
C ILE A 194 -4.82 17.05 0.26
N THR A 195 -4.79 16.52 -0.95
CA THR A 195 -3.55 15.97 -1.56
C THR A 195 -2.62 17.07 -2.08
N GLY A 196 -3.13 18.26 -2.40
CA GLY A 196 -2.32 19.40 -2.83
C GLY A 196 -1.62 20.16 -1.70
N MET A 197 -1.85 19.79 -0.44
CA MET A 197 -1.21 20.38 0.74
C MET A 197 -0.36 19.34 1.45
N THR A 198 0.69 19.78 2.14
CA THR A 198 1.40 18.92 3.09
C THR A 198 0.50 18.59 4.27
N GLY A 199 0.82 17.53 5.02
CA GLY A 199 0.12 17.14 6.25
C GLY A 199 0.13 18.26 7.27
N ARG A 200 1.27 18.96 7.40
CA ARG A 200 1.42 20.15 8.23
C ARG A 200 0.46 21.26 7.81
N GLN A 201 0.43 21.62 6.53
CA GLN A 201 -0.44 22.67 5.99
C GLN A 201 -1.93 22.31 6.15
N PHE A 202 -2.30 21.05 5.88
CA PHE A 202 -3.68 20.60 6.00
C PHE A 202 -4.17 20.62 7.46
N LEU A 203 -3.34 20.20 8.41
CA LEU A 203 -3.66 20.29 9.83
C LEU A 203 -3.76 21.76 10.29
N ALA A 204 -2.85 22.63 9.86
CA ALA A 204 -2.91 24.07 10.16
C ALA A 204 -4.18 24.73 9.61
N ALA A 205 -4.58 24.40 8.38
CA ALA A 205 -5.83 24.88 7.78
C ALA A 205 -7.09 24.47 8.57
N ASN A 206 -6.98 23.44 9.42
CA ASN A 206 -8.04 22.98 10.30
C ASN A 206 -7.82 23.36 11.78
N ASN A 207 -6.82 24.20 12.09
CA ASN A 207 -6.41 24.60 13.45
C ASN A 207 -5.98 23.42 14.34
N LEU A 208 -5.24 22.46 13.75
CA LEU A 208 -4.78 21.22 14.40
C LEU A 208 -3.26 21.04 14.32
N ASP A 209 -2.50 22.09 14.05
CA ASP A 209 -1.02 22.10 13.91
C ASP A 209 -0.26 22.19 15.24
N GLY A 210 -0.96 22.07 16.38
CA GLY A 210 -0.35 22.08 17.72
C GLY A 210 0.36 20.77 18.12
N PRO A 211 0.73 20.60 19.41
CA PRO A 211 1.54 19.48 19.90
C PRO A 211 0.98 18.08 19.58
N PHE A 212 -0.34 17.93 19.45
CA PHE A 212 -0.92 16.65 19.04
C PHE A 212 -0.50 16.23 17.63
N SER A 213 -0.39 17.19 16.70
CA SER A 213 0.09 16.90 15.35
C SER A 213 1.56 16.46 15.36
N HIS A 214 2.37 17.16 16.15
CA HIS A 214 3.78 16.87 16.29
C HIS A 214 4.03 15.53 16.98
N ASP A 215 3.37 15.25 18.09
CA ASP A 215 3.67 14.07 18.89
C ASP A 215 2.98 12.83 18.32
N ILE A 216 1.69 12.90 17.99
CA ILE A 216 0.89 11.72 17.62
C ILE A 216 0.79 11.56 16.10
N VAL A 217 0.36 12.60 15.39
CA VAL A 217 0.08 12.46 13.94
C VAL A 217 1.37 12.21 13.17
N GLN A 218 2.46 12.92 13.47
CA GLN A 218 3.75 12.71 12.85
C GLN A 218 4.34 11.33 13.18
N ALA A 219 4.23 10.84 14.42
CA ALA A 219 4.66 9.48 14.74
C ALA A 219 3.93 8.44 13.89
N SER A 220 2.63 8.65 13.67
CA SER A 220 1.84 7.79 12.78
C SER A 220 2.28 7.88 11.32
N THR A 221 2.55 9.06 10.77
CA THR A 221 3.04 9.18 9.38
C THR A 221 4.43 8.57 9.20
N ARG A 222 5.29 8.67 10.22
CA ARG A 222 6.64 8.12 10.21
C ARG A 222 6.63 6.60 10.23
N VAL A 223 5.84 5.96 11.09
CA VAL A 223 5.76 4.49 11.11
C VAL A 223 5.05 3.90 9.88
N ASN A 224 4.03 4.59 9.35
CA ASN A 224 3.26 4.07 8.21
C ASN A 224 3.89 4.40 6.85
N TYR A 225 4.56 5.55 6.72
CA TYR A 225 5.02 6.10 5.44
C TYR A 225 6.46 6.60 5.45
N ALA A 226 7.23 6.40 6.52
CA ALA A 226 8.62 6.88 6.63
C ALA A 226 8.77 8.36 6.26
N SER A 227 7.77 9.18 6.60
CA SER A 227 7.65 10.56 6.12
C SER A 227 7.14 11.50 7.22
N ASN A 228 7.74 12.68 7.27
CA ASN A 228 7.37 13.77 8.18
C ASN A 228 6.18 14.57 7.62
N LEU A 229 5.48 15.31 8.49
CA LEU A 229 4.28 16.06 8.12
C LEU A 229 4.54 17.17 7.09
N GLU A 230 5.77 17.64 6.99
CA GLU A 230 6.25 18.65 6.05
C GLU A 230 6.31 18.12 4.61
N PHE A 231 6.39 16.80 4.42
CA PHE A 231 6.58 16.19 3.11
C PHE A 231 5.42 15.29 2.67
N ILE A 232 4.78 14.58 3.58
CA ILE A 232 3.59 13.78 3.24
C ILE A 232 2.40 14.70 2.95
N HIS A 233 1.59 14.38 1.93
CA HIS A 233 0.38 15.13 1.63
C HIS A 233 -0.72 14.88 2.67
N GLY A 234 -1.67 15.82 2.80
CA GLY A 234 -2.73 15.78 3.82
C GLY A 234 -3.52 14.48 3.86
N LEU A 235 -3.89 13.93 2.69
CA LEU A 235 -4.64 12.67 2.63
C LEU A 235 -3.83 11.49 3.20
N GLY A 236 -2.51 11.44 2.92
CA GLY A 236 -1.62 10.41 3.44
C GLY A 236 -1.48 10.50 4.96
N ALA A 237 -1.41 11.72 5.50
CA ALA A 237 -1.40 11.97 6.94
C ALA A 237 -2.70 11.50 7.61
N MET A 238 -3.86 11.80 7.01
CA MET A 238 -5.15 11.36 7.56
C MET A 238 -5.31 9.83 7.50
N VAL A 239 -4.86 9.20 6.42
CA VAL A 239 -4.90 7.74 6.28
C VAL A 239 -3.96 7.05 7.27
N ALA A 240 -2.81 7.63 7.60
CA ALA A 240 -1.93 7.08 8.65
C ALA A 240 -2.63 7.00 10.02
N MET A 241 -3.51 7.96 10.30
CA MET A 241 -4.28 8.03 11.54
C MET A 241 -5.58 7.21 11.52
N ALA A 242 -5.97 6.66 10.37
CA ALA A 242 -7.24 5.95 10.20
C ALA A 242 -7.31 4.54 10.81
N PRO A 243 -6.22 3.77 10.99
CA PRO A 243 -6.32 2.43 11.55
C PRO A 243 -6.83 2.44 12.99
N GLU A 244 -8.04 1.90 13.19
CA GLU A 244 -8.62 1.56 14.49
C GLU A 244 -9.08 0.09 14.44
N GLY A 245 -8.78 -0.67 15.50
CA GLY A 245 -9.09 -2.11 15.53
C GLY A 245 -8.31 -2.90 14.47
N ALA A 246 -6.98 -2.84 14.55
CA ALA A 246 -6.08 -3.54 13.65
C ALA A 246 -6.36 -5.04 13.60
N LYS A 247 -6.29 -5.62 12.40
CA LYS A 247 -6.53 -7.02 12.09
C LYS A 247 -5.39 -7.57 11.26
N ALA A 248 -5.05 -8.83 11.51
CA ALA A 248 -4.16 -9.62 10.68
C ALA A 248 -4.77 -11.01 10.45
N ILE A 249 -4.21 -11.75 9.50
CA ILE A 249 -4.56 -13.15 9.28
C ILE A 249 -3.56 -14.05 9.99
N GLU A 250 -4.07 -15.03 10.72
CA GLU A 250 -3.25 -16.10 11.29
C GLU A 250 -2.40 -16.76 10.20
N GLY A 251 -1.08 -16.74 10.32
CA GLY A 251 -0.15 -17.26 9.31
C GLY A 251 0.19 -16.30 8.15
N GLY A 252 -0.42 -15.12 8.10
CA GLY A 252 -0.05 -14.02 7.22
C GLY A 252 -1.13 -13.55 6.24
N ASN A 253 -1.13 -12.24 5.99
CA ASN A 253 -2.08 -11.49 5.17
C ASN A 253 -2.02 -11.88 3.67
N TRP A 254 -0.89 -12.42 3.21
CA TRP A 254 -0.72 -12.91 1.83
C TRP A 254 -1.78 -13.97 1.45
N GLN A 255 -2.31 -14.70 2.44
CA GLN A 255 -3.35 -15.70 2.25
C GLN A 255 -4.65 -15.13 1.67
N ILE A 256 -4.96 -13.85 1.93
CA ILE A 256 -6.12 -13.18 1.32
C ILE A 256 -5.99 -13.22 -0.20
N PHE A 257 -4.82 -12.85 -0.70
CA PHE A 257 -4.53 -12.74 -2.12
C PHE A 257 -4.37 -14.11 -2.79
N ALA A 258 -3.73 -15.06 -2.11
CA ALA A 258 -3.66 -16.45 -2.58
C ALA A 258 -5.05 -17.06 -2.77
N ASN A 259 -5.99 -16.79 -1.84
CA ASN A 259 -7.36 -17.27 -1.97
C ASN A 259 -8.17 -16.52 -3.05
N MET A 260 -7.94 -15.21 -3.25
CA MET A 260 -8.51 -14.47 -4.39
C MET A 260 -8.11 -15.09 -5.73
N VAL A 261 -6.82 -15.35 -5.93
CA VAL A 261 -6.31 -16.00 -7.16
C VAL A 261 -6.93 -17.38 -7.32
N LYS A 262 -6.95 -18.21 -6.27
CA LYS A 262 -7.56 -19.54 -6.31
C LYS A 262 -9.05 -19.48 -6.69
N ALA A 263 -9.82 -18.56 -6.09
CA ALA A 263 -11.24 -18.41 -6.34
C ALA A 263 -11.55 -17.85 -7.74
N SER A 264 -10.61 -17.13 -8.37
CA SER A 264 -10.76 -16.63 -9.75
C SER A 264 -10.80 -17.74 -10.81
N GLY A 265 -10.19 -18.90 -10.51
CA GLY A 265 -9.96 -19.96 -11.49
C GLY A 265 -9.03 -19.55 -12.63
N ALA A 266 -8.16 -18.56 -12.42
CA ALA A 266 -7.14 -18.15 -13.38
C ALA A 266 -6.07 -19.23 -13.57
N ASP A 267 -5.45 -19.24 -14.76
CA ASP A 267 -4.23 -20.00 -15.02
C ASP A 267 -3.02 -19.23 -14.47
N VAL A 268 -2.28 -19.82 -13.53
CA VAL A 268 -1.26 -19.10 -12.74
C VAL A 268 0.12 -19.64 -13.06
N HIS A 269 1.00 -18.74 -13.52
CA HIS A 269 2.38 -19.03 -13.86
C HIS A 269 3.31 -18.33 -12.86
N LEU A 270 3.76 -19.08 -11.86
CA LEU A 270 4.79 -18.64 -10.91
C LEU A 270 6.18 -18.71 -11.55
N ASN A 271 7.17 -18.03 -10.96
CA ASN A 271 8.54 -17.94 -11.48
C ASN A 271 8.61 -17.54 -12.95
N SER A 272 7.63 -16.75 -13.42
CA SER A 272 7.46 -16.39 -14.83
C SER A 272 7.54 -14.87 -14.98
N PRO A 273 8.72 -14.26 -14.79
CA PRO A 273 8.91 -12.82 -14.97
C PRO A 273 8.57 -12.42 -16.40
N VAL A 274 7.61 -11.52 -16.54
CA VAL A 274 7.32 -10.84 -17.82
C VAL A 274 8.43 -9.83 -18.09
N THR A 275 9.01 -9.88 -19.28
CA THR A 275 10.09 -8.99 -19.72
C THR A 275 9.69 -8.12 -20.91
N GLY A 276 8.58 -8.43 -21.58
CA GLY A 276 8.14 -7.68 -22.75
C GLY A 276 6.64 -7.78 -23.00
N ILE A 277 6.05 -6.69 -23.51
CA ILE A 277 4.66 -6.61 -23.97
C ILE A 277 4.68 -5.98 -25.37
N SER A 278 4.05 -6.64 -26.34
CA SER A 278 3.95 -6.17 -27.72
C SER A 278 2.57 -6.45 -28.33
N LEU A 279 2.28 -5.87 -29.49
CA LEU A 279 1.08 -6.21 -30.27
C LEU A 279 1.46 -7.10 -31.46
N ASN A 280 0.62 -8.10 -31.73
CA ASN A 280 0.74 -8.93 -32.92
C ASN A 280 -0.04 -8.31 -34.11
N ALA A 281 0.01 -8.98 -35.27
CA ALA A 281 -0.66 -8.51 -36.49
C ALA A 281 -2.20 -8.38 -36.34
N ASP A 282 -2.80 -9.14 -35.43
CA ASP A 282 -4.25 -9.14 -35.14
C ASP A 282 -4.64 -8.09 -34.09
N GLN A 283 -3.71 -7.18 -33.72
CA GLN A 283 -3.89 -6.20 -32.63
C GLN A 283 -4.17 -6.84 -31.27
N LYS A 284 -3.66 -8.05 -31.03
CA LYS A 284 -3.68 -8.70 -29.72
C LYS A 284 -2.33 -8.61 -29.04
N TYR A 285 -2.35 -8.55 -27.72
CA TYR A 285 -1.16 -8.49 -26.90
C TYR A 285 -0.40 -9.82 -26.87
N THR A 286 0.91 -9.75 -27.05
CA THR A 286 1.83 -10.88 -26.84
C THR A 286 2.69 -10.58 -25.62
N ILE A 287 2.78 -11.55 -24.70
CA ILE A 287 3.57 -11.45 -23.48
C ILE A 287 4.87 -12.23 -23.68
N THR A 288 6.01 -11.62 -23.37
CA THR A 288 7.31 -12.31 -23.33
C THR A 288 7.67 -12.60 -21.89
N THR A 289 8.00 -13.86 -21.60
CA THR A 289 8.43 -14.30 -20.26
C THR A 289 9.87 -14.80 -20.31
N ALA A 290 10.62 -14.57 -19.25
CA ALA A 290 11.94 -15.15 -19.07
C ALA A 290 11.84 -16.42 -18.21
N GLN A 291 12.09 -17.58 -18.81
CA GLN A 291 12.09 -18.87 -18.08
C GLN A 291 13.53 -19.28 -17.76
N GLU A 292 13.74 -19.81 -16.56
CA GLU A 292 14.97 -20.55 -16.24
C GLU A 292 14.89 -21.94 -16.88
N LEU A 293 15.84 -22.27 -17.76
CA LEU A 293 15.91 -23.56 -18.47
C LEU A 293 16.55 -24.68 -17.62
N GLY A 294 16.85 -24.40 -16.35
CA GLY A 294 17.53 -25.30 -15.42
C GLY A 294 18.50 -24.53 -14.52
N HIS A 295 19.00 -25.18 -13.47
CA HIS A 295 19.96 -24.56 -12.54
C HIS A 295 21.23 -24.12 -13.29
N GLY A 296 21.42 -22.80 -13.43
CA GLY A 296 22.64 -22.20 -13.96
C GLY A 296 22.65 -21.85 -15.45
N GLU A 297 21.57 -22.10 -16.20
CA GLU A 297 21.47 -21.66 -17.60
C GLU A 297 20.93 -20.22 -17.72
N PRO A 298 21.33 -19.46 -18.77
CA PRO A 298 20.80 -18.12 -19.01
C PRO A 298 19.28 -18.16 -19.21
N LYS A 299 18.57 -17.17 -18.65
CA LYS A 299 17.13 -17.03 -18.87
C LYS A 299 16.86 -16.71 -20.34
N GLU A 300 16.16 -17.60 -21.04
CA GLU A 300 15.74 -17.34 -22.41
C GLU A 300 14.37 -16.63 -22.39
N ALA A 301 14.30 -15.48 -23.06
CA ALA A 301 13.06 -14.74 -23.22
C ALA A 301 12.23 -15.38 -24.35
N LYS A 302 11.05 -15.90 -24.01
CA LYS A 302 10.15 -16.56 -24.97
C LYS A 302 8.77 -15.91 -24.96
N PRO A 303 8.16 -15.72 -26.14
CA PRO A 303 6.74 -15.38 -26.22
C PRO A 303 5.89 -16.46 -25.57
N TYR A 304 4.94 -16.05 -24.74
CA TYR A 304 3.89 -16.91 -24.23
C TYR A 304 2.97 -17.32 -25.40
N PRO A 305 2.55 -18.59 -25.51
CA PRO A 305 1.88 -19.11 -26.71
C PRO A 305 0.46 -18.57 -26.95
N VAL A 306 -0.13 -17.87 -25.97
CA VAL A 306 -1.47 -17.29 -26.06
C VAL A 306 -1.35 -15.78 -26.26
N ALA A 307 -2.10 -15.25 -27.22
CA ALA A 307 -2.29 -13.81 -27.40
C ALA A 307 -3.51 -13.33 -26.60
N PHE A 308 -3.43 -12.13 -26.03
CA PHE A 308 -4.40 -11.57 -25.11
C PHE A 308 -5.17 -10.39 -25.73
N ASP A 309 -6.45 -10.29 -25.40
CA ASP A 309 -7.27 -9.12 -25.74
C ASP A 309 -6.92 -7.94 -24.83
N ASP A 310 -6.67 -8.20 -23.54
CA ASP A 310 -6.37 -7.17 -22.54
C ASP A 310 -5.20 -7.57 -21.62
N VAL A 311 -4.43 -6.58 -21.16
CA VAL A 311 -3.29 -6.75 -20.25
C VAL A 311 -3.42 -5.80 -19.06
N ILE A 312 -3.29 -6.35 -17.85
CA ILE A 312 -3.26 -5.59 -16.59
C ILE A 312 -1.85 -5.65 -16.01
N ILE A 313 -1.15 -4.51 -16.01
CA ILE A 313 0.12 -4.34 -15.31
C ILE A 313 -0.16 -4.07 -13.83
N ALA A 314 -0.01 -5.10 -13.01
CA ALA A 314 -0.32 -5.07 -11.57
C ALA A 314 0.93 -5.03 -10.67
N THR A 315 2.01 -4.44 -11.18
CA THR A 315 3.28 -4.19 -10.49
C THR A 315 3.75 -2.76 -10.78
N PRO A 316 4.46 -2.07 -9.87
CA PRO A 316 5.06 -0.78 -10.17
C PRO A 316 5.97 -0.85 -11.41
N PHE A 317 5.63 -0.10 -12.45
CA PHE A 317 6.25 -0.27 -13.77
C PHE A 317 7.76 0.02 -13.75
N GLN A 318 8.17 1.05 -13.00
CA GLN A 318 9.57 1.44 -12.80
C GLN A 318 10.47 0.34 -12.21
N PHE A 319 9.89 -0.68 -11.56
CA PHE A 319 10.62 -1.82 -11.01
C PHE A 319 10.34 -3.13 -11.76
N ALA A 320 9.54 -3.08 -12.82
CA ALA A 320 9.10 -4.26 -13.55
C ALA A 320 10.14 -4.75 -14.57
N ASN A 321 10.99 -3.84 -15.08
CA ASN A 321 11.94 -4.13 -16.17
C ASN A 321 11.28 -4.77 -17.40
N ILE A 322 10.09 -4.26 -17.75
CA ILE A 322 9.30 -4.71 -18.91
C ILE A 322 9.58 -3.74 -20.07
N SER A 323 9.95 -4.29 -21.23
CA SER A 323 10.03 -3.52 -22.47
C SER A 323 8.67 -3.49 -23.18
N THR A 324 8.39 -2.41 -23.88
CA THR A 324 7.18 -2.27 -24.70
C THR A 324 7.52 -1.75 -26.09
N ASP A 325 6.69 -2.10 -27.08
CA ASP A 325 6.79 -1.50 -28.40
C ASP A 325 6.61 0.03 -28.34
N LYS A 326 7.19 0.73 -29.33
CA LYS A 326 7.03 2.18 -29.45
C LYS A 326 5.55 2.54 -29.59
N ASN A 327 5.08 3.48 -28.78
CA ASN A 327 3.69 3.98 -28.74
C ASN A 327 2.64 2.97 -28.23
N LEU A 328 3.04 1.82 -27.66
CA LEU A 328 2.09 0.91 -27.02
C LEU A 328 1.38 1.59 -25.83
N ILE A 329 2.20 2.26 -25.00
CA ILE A 329 1.73 3.11 -23.91
C ILE A 329 1.41 4.47 -24.51
N GLN A 330 0.12 4.80 -24.61
CA GLN A 330 -0.38 6.07 -25.16
C GLN A 330 -0.38 7.16 -24.10
N HIS A 331 -0.63 6.78 -22.84
CA HIS A 331 -0.53 7.65 -21.68
C HIS A 331 0.71 7.28 -20.87
N PRO A 332 1.75 8.14 -20.81
CA PRO A 332 2.99 7.80 -20.13
C PRO A 332 2.75 7.51 -18.65
N ILE A 333 3.54 6.59 -18.10
CA ILE A 333 3.48 6.23 -16.69
C ILE A 333 4.37 7.19 -15.90
N ASP A 334 3.80 7.89 -14.91
CA ASP A 334 4.56 8.73 -13.99
C ASP A 334 5.68 7.94 -13.29
N VAL A 335 6.91 8.47 -13.34
CA VAL A 335 8.01 8.00 -12.49
C VAL A 335 7.92 8.72 -11.15
N ILE A 336 7.79 7.96 -10.06
CA ILE A 336 7.64 8.52 -8.72
C ILE A 336 8.72 7.96 -7.77
N PRO A 337 9.27 8.80 -6.88
CA PRO A 337 10.25 8.33 -5.90
C PRO A 337 9.57 7.39 -4.91
N TYR A 338 10.20 6.27 -4.57
CA TYR A 338 9.75 5.36 -3.53
C TYR A 338 10.55 5.57 -2.24
N ALA A 339 9.89 5.36 -1.10
CA ALA A 339 10.60 5.24 0.16
C ALA A 339 11.56 4.04 0.09
N THR A 340 12.76 4.23 0.63
CA THR A 340 13.70 3.13 0.87
C THR A 340 13.64 2.83 2.36
N LEU A 341 13.23 1.61 2.71
CA LEU A 341 13.00 1.23 4.10
C LEU A 341 13.76 -0.05 4.43
N HIS A 342 14.59 0.01 5.47
CA HIS A 342 15.20 -1.18 6.05
C HIS A 342 14.26 -1.74 7.11
N VAL A 343 13.83 -2.98 6.90
CA VAL A 343 13.04 -3.73 7.87
C VAL A 343 13.96 -4.78 8.48
N THR A 344 14.15 -4.70 9.79
CA THR A 344 14.97 -5.65 10.53
C THR A 344 14.10 -6.38 11.54
N LEU A 345 14.18 -7.70 11.53
CA LEU A 345 13.66 -8.58 12.57
C LEU A 345 14.84 -9.25 13.27
N PHE A 346 14.79 -9.35 14.60
CA PHE A 346 15.82 -10.08 15.35
C PHE A 346 15.27 -10.64 16.66
N ALA A 347 15.85 -11.74 17.12
CA ALA A 347 15.53 -12.34 18.41
C ALA A 347 16.66 -12.07 19.42
N SER A 348 16.30 -11.72 20.64
CA SER A 348 17.24 -11.43 21.71
C SER A 348 16.71 -11.90 23.07
N PRO A 349 17.56 -12.42 23.97
CA PRO A 349 17.17 -12.64 25.37
C PRO A 349 17.07 -11.33 26.17
N TYR A 350 17.51 -10.19 25.63
CA TYR A 350 17.55 -8.90 26.31
C TYR A 350 16.37 -8.01 25.94
N LYS A 351 15.89 -7.23 26.92
CA LYS A 351 14.93 -6.14 26.71
C LYS A 351 15.66 -4.86 26.29
N PHE A 352 14.90 -3.88 25.80
CA PHE A 352 15.45 -2.56 25.53
C PHE A 352 16.09 -1.92 26.77
N SER A 353 17.25 -1.31 26.55
CA SER A 353 18.05 -0.65 27.58
C SER A 353 17.46 0.70 27.95
N PRO A 354 17.21 0.97 29.25
CA PRO A 354 16.80 2.30 29.72
C PRO A 354 17.82 3.40 29.34
N ALA A 355 19.11 3.06 29.33
CA ALA A 355 20.17 4.02 29.04
C ALA A 355 20.13 4.54 27.60
N PHE A 356 19.69 3.72 26.63
CA PHE A 356 19.53 4.15 25.24
C PHE A 356 18.50 5.28 25.11
N PHE A 357 17.46 5.25 25.95
CA PHE A 357 16.37 6.22 25.97
C PHE A 357 16.52 7.30 27.04
N ASN A 358 17.75 7.53 27.53
CA ASN A 358 18.05 8.51 28.58
C ASN A 358 17.22 8.32 29.86
N LEU A 359 16.76 7.10 30.15
CA LEU A 359 15.99 6.78 31.34
C LEU A 359 16.89 6.34 32.51
N PRO A 360 16.48 6.60 33.77
CA PRO A 360 17.19 6.10 34.93
C PRO A 360 17.36 4.57 34.91
N PRO A 361 18.43 4.02 35.49
CA PRO A 361 18.60 2.57 35.64
C PRO A 361 17.36 1.91 36.24
N ALA A 362 16.99 0.73 35.72
CA ALA A 362 15.81 -0.05 36.11
C ALA A 362 14.43 0.61 35.83
N SER A 363 14.37 1.64 34.97
CA SER A 363 13.10 2.16 34.45
C SER A 363 12.45 1.17 33.47
N ASP A 364 11.12 1.11 33.46
CA ASP A 364 10.38 0.35 32.46
C ASP A 364 10.44 1.08 31.11
N VAL A 365 11.00 0.40 30.10
CA VAL A 365 11.10 0.93 28.73
C VAL A 365 9.86 0.50 27.94
N PRO A 366 9.24 1.40 27.16
CA PRO A 366 8.17 1.02 26.24
C PRO A 366 8.58 -0.12 25.31
N VAL A 367 7.70 -1.11 25.11
CA VAL A 367 7.95 -2.26 24.21
C VAL A 367 7.55 -1.96 22.77
N SER A 368 6.74 -0.92 22.56
CA SER A 368 6.39 -0.38 21.25
C SER A 368 6.81 1.08 21.21
N ILE A 369 7.84 1.39 20.43
CA ILE A 369 8.45 2.72 20.35
C ILE A 369 8.27 3.26 18.94
N LEU A 370 7.51 4.34 18.84
CA LEU A 370 7.39 5.14 17.63
C LEU A 370 8.24 6.40 17.78
N THR A 371 8.56 7.08 16.67
CA THR A 371 9.38 8.29 16.74
C THR A 371 8.69 9.52 16.17
N THR A 372 8.99 10.68 16.75
CA THR A 372 8.76 12.00 16.15
C THR A 372 10.08 12.76 16.07
N LEU A 373 10.05 13.99 15.55
CA LEU A 373 11.21 14.86 15.50
C LEU A 373 11.44 15.55 16.85
N GLY A 374 12.68 15.92 17.14
CA GLY A 374 12.98 16.80 18.27
C GLY A 374 12.34 18.18 18.09
N ALA A 375 11.99 18.86 19.18
CA ALA A 375 11.33 20.17 19.12
C ALA A 375 12.17 21.27 18.43
N ASP A 376 13.49 21.12 18.41
CA ASP A 376 14.47 21.99 17.76
C ASP A 376 14.92 21.48 16.39
N GLU A 377 14.36 20.36 15.94
CA GLU A 377 14.81 19.67 14.73
C GLU A 377 14.01 20.09 13.50
N GLU A 378 14.70 20.46 12.42
CA GLU A 378 14.08 20.77 11.14
C GLU A 378 13.83 19.48 10.36
N ALA A 379 12.60 19.30 9.88
CA ALA A 379 12.21 18.13 9.11
C ALA A 379 13.01 18.03 7.81
N GLN A 380 13.61 16.86 7.57
CA GLN A 380 14.32 16.54 6.34
C GLN A 380 13.58 15.47 5.52
N PRO A 381 13.73 15.45 4.19
CA PRO A 381 13.21 14.37 3.35
C PRO A 381 14.15 13.17 3.34
N GLY A 382 13.69 12.07 2.74
CA GLY A 382 14.52 10.88 2.51
C GLY A 382 15.10 10.27 3.80
N LYS A 383 16.34 9.79 3.73
CA LYS A 383 16.99 9.07 4.84
C LYS A 383 17.17 9.95 6.09
N SER A 384 17.55 11.21 5.89
CA SER A 384 17.71 12.19 6.97
C SER A 384 16.40 12.49 7.70
N GLY A 385 15.25 12.13 7.13
CA GLY A 385 13.95 12.36 7.74
C GLY A 385 13.70 11.59 9.03
N ALA A 386 14.49 10.55 9.35
CA ALA A 386 14.40 9.88 10.65
C ALA A 386 14.90 10.74 11.82
N GLY A 387 15.72 11.76 11.52
CA GLY A 387 16.14 12.73 12.51
C GLY A 387 17.06 12.21 13.61
N LYS A 388 17.13 12.90 14.75
CA LYS A 388 17.94 12.51 15.91
C LYS A 388 17.61 11.10 16.42
N ALA A 389 16.37 10.64 16.24
CA ALA A 389 15.97 9.29 16.62
C ALA A 389 16.67 8.19 15.79
N GLY A 390 17.02 8.45 14.52
CA GLY A 390 17.72 7.49 13.66
C GLY A 390 16.88 6.29 13.16
N PHE A 391 15.64 6.14 13.63
CA PHE A 391 14.70 5.11 13.19
C PHE A 391 13.25 5.63 13.22
N TYR A 392 12.33 4.93 12.56
CA TYR A 392 10.90 5.26 12.55
C TYR A 392 10.10 4.51 13.62
N SER A 393 10.46 3.25 13.89
CA SER A 393 9.90 2.47 15.00
C SER A 393 10.80 1.32 15.44
N VAL A 394 10.70 0.95 16.72
CA VAL A 394 11.24 -0.29 17.29
C VAL A 394 10.13 -0.93 18.14
N THR A 395 9.71 -2.14 17.80
CA THR A 395 8.57 -2.81 18.46
C THR A 395 8.89 -4.25 18.80
N LEU A 396 8.49 -4.69 20.00
CA LEU A 396 8.33 -6.12 20.29
C LEU A 396 7.22 -6.67 19.39
N GLN A 397 7.44 -7.82 18.77
CA GLN A 397 6.41 -8.50 17.97
C GLN A 397 5.85 -9.70 18.73
N ARG A 398 6.72 -10.49 19.35
CA ARG A 398 6.33 -11.65 20.16
C ARG A 398 7.45 -12.17 21.03
N ILE A 399 7.10 -13.10 21.93
CA ILE A 399 8.05 -13.88 22.72
C ILE A 399 8.00 -15.32 22.19
N VAL A 400 9.14 -15.82 21.68
CA VAL A 400 9.26 -17.17 21.12
C VAL A 400 10.20 -18.01 21.96
N MET A 401 10.14 -19.33 21.79
CA MET A 401 11.12 -20.23 22.41
C MET A 401 12.34 -20.38 21.50
N ASN A 402 13.53 -20.07 21.99
CA ASN A 402 14.76 -20.34 21.22
C ASN A 402 14.96 -21.87 21.11
N PRO A 403 15.06 -22.43 19.89
CA PRO A 403 15.14 -23.87 19.68
C PRO A 403 16.46 -24.50 20.18
N ARG A 404 17.52 -23.70 20.33
CA ARG A 404 18.82 -24.15 20.85
C ARG A 404 18.83 -24.10 22.37
N THR A 405 18.52 -22.94 22.96
CA THR A 405 18.66 -22.71 24.40
C THR A 405 17.44 -23.13 25.22
N HIS A 406 16.29 -23.34 24.58
CA HIS A 406 15.00 -23.59 25.23
C HIS A 406 14.60 -22.51 26.25
N ASN A 407 15.06 -21.28 26.03
CA ASN A 407 14.69 -20.11 26.81
C ASN A 407 13.78 -19.19 25.97
N PRO A 408 12.85 -18.46 26.62
CA PRO A 408 12.04 -17.46 25.93
C PRO A 408 12.91 -16.28 25.49
N GLU A 409 12.71 -15.82 24.25
CA GLU A 409 13.39 -14.67 23.67
C GLU A 409 12.39 -13.70 23.04
N TYR A 410 12.78 -12.42 23.04
CA TYR A 410 11.99 -11.32 22.48
C TYR A 410 12.33 -11.16 21.00
N VAL A 411 11.31 -11.21 20.15
CA VAL A 411 11.45 -10.92 18.73
C VAL A 411 11.06 -9.48 18.48
N TYR A 412 12.02 -8.69 18.02
CA TYR A 412 11.86 -7.27 17.76
C TYR A 412 11.81 -6.97 16.28
N LYS A 413 11.11 -5.88 15.93
CA LYS A 413 11.03 -5.32 14.59
C LYS A 413 11.46 -3.87 14.59
N ILE A 414 12.29 -3.51 13.60
CA ILE A 414 12.80 -2.16 13.41
C ILE A 414 12.47 -1.69 12.01
N PHE A 415 11.94 -0.48 11.91
CA PHE A 415 11.84 0.29 10.67
C PHE A 415 12.81 1.46 10.73
N SER A 416 13.77 1.49 9.81
CA SER A 416 14.82 2.52 9.76
C SER A 416 15.13 2.94 8.33
N PRO A 417 15.64 4.17 8.12
CA PRO A 417 16.07 4.64 6.80
C PRO A 417 17.33 3.94 6.30
N GLU A 418 18.11 3.34 7.21
CA GLU A 418 19.38 2.69 6.94
C GLU A 418 19.47 1.35 7.67
N ALA A 419 20.42 0.50 7.26
CA ALA A 419 20.66 -0.79 7.90
C ALA A 419 21.10 -0.57 9.36
N VAL A 420 20.57 -1.38 10.27
CA VAL A 420 20.99 -1.34 11.68
C VAL A 420 22.42 -1.82 11.85
N THR A 421 23.16 -1.20 12.76
CA THR A 421 24.58 -1.50 13.02
C THR A 421 24.75 -2.27 14.33
N PRO A 422 25.89 -2.96 14.54
CA PRO A 422 26.19 -3.57 15.84
C PRO A 422 26.18 -2.53 16.96
N ASP A 423 26.72 -1.34 16.73
CA ASP A 423 26.72 -0.23 17.71
C ASP A 423 25.30 0.20 18.10
N PHE A 424 24.41 0.33 17.11
CA PHE A 424 23.01 0.67 17.35
C PHE A 424 22.33 -0.39 18.21
N LEU A 425 22.47 -1.67 17.86
CA LEU A 425 21.88 -2.77 18.63
C LEU A 425 22.51 -2.90 20.02
N SER A 426 23.82 -2.63 20.14
CA SER A 426 24.51 -2.64 21.43
C SER A 426 23.97 -1.57 22.36
N GLY A 427 23.76 -0.36 21.83
CA GLY A 427 23.08 0.71 22.56
C GLY A 427 21.67 0.29 22.95
N LEU A 428 20.87 -0.17 21.98
CA LEU A 428 19.46 -0.52 22.15
C LEU A 428 19.24 -1.62 23.20
N LEU A 429 20.10 -2.64 23.24
CA LEU A 429 20.01 -3.77 24.17
C LEU A 429 20.82 -3.58 25.46
N GLY A 430 21.76 -2.62 25.47
CA GLY A 430 22.63 -2.35 26.62
C GLY A 430 23.71 -3.41 26.86
N VAL A 431 24.03 -4.21 25.84
CA VAL A 431 25.04 -5.26 25.85
C VAL A 431 25.86 -5.20 24.55
N GLU A 432 27.12 -5.61 24.58
CA GLU A 432 27.98 -5.57 23.39
C GLU A 432 27.50 -6.59 22.34
N VAL A 433 27.10 -6.11 21.16
CA VAL A 433 26.75 -6.93 19.99
C VAL A 433 27.97 -7.00 19.08
N PRO A 434 28.55 -8.19 18.84
CA PRO A 434 29.79 -8.32 18.06
C PRO A 434 29.56 -7.99 16.58
N GLU A 435 30.56 -7.44 15.88
CA GLU A 435 30.45 -7.14 14.44
C GLU A 435 30.09 -8.35 13.57
N SER A 436 30.37 -9.57 14.05
CA SER A 436 30.04 -10.83 13.37
C SER A 436 28.57 -11.24 13.44
N PHE A 437 27.69 -10.51 14.15
CA PHE A 437 26.29 -10.91 14.39
C PHE A 437 25.44 -11.07 13.10
N THR A 438 25.90 -10.53 11.98
CA THR A 438 25.25 -10.64 10.66
C THR A 438 25.73 -11.83 9.82
N ARG A 439 26.71 -12.61 10.30
CA ARG A 439 27.19 -13.81 9.62
C ARG A 439 26.30 -14.99 10.00
N GLU A 440 25.83 -15.73 9.00
CA GLU A 440 25.30 -17.09 9.18
C GLU A 440 26.44 -17.96 9.75
N GLU A 441 26.50 -18.11 11.08
CA GLU A 441 27.47 -18.99 11.69
C GLU A 441 26.99 -20.45 11.59
N ASP A 442 27.60 -21.16 10.64
CA ASP A 442 27.61 -22.62 10.47
C ASP A 442 28.49 -23.35 11.52
N SER A 443 28.90 -22.66 12.59
CA SER A 443 29.74 -23.24 13.63
C SER A 443 28.99 -23.37 14.94
N ALA A 444 29.05 -24.56 15.52
CA ALA A 444 28.67 -24.85 16.90
C ALA A 444 29.40 -23.88 17.86
N ALA A 445 28.81 -22.71 18.09
CA ALA A 445 29.18 -21.83 19.18
C ALA A 445 28.95 -22.59 20.49
N ASP A 446 29.89 -22.45 21.41
CA ASP A 446 29.81 -23.03 22.75
C ASP A 446 28.50 -22.61 23.41
N ASP A 447 27.63 -23.57 23.76
CA ASP A 447 26.30 -23.37 24.36
C ASP A 447 26.34 -22.53 25.67
N SER A 448 27.54 -22.27 26.20
CA SER A 448 27.76 -21.44 27.39
C SER A 448 27.78 -19.92 27.15
N VAL A 449 27.90 -19.43 25.90
CA VAL A 449 27.91 -17.98 25.61
C VAL A 449 26.52 -17.50 25.18
N VAL A 450 25.89 -16.65 25.98
CA VAL A 450 24.59 -16.03 25.64
C VAL A 450 24.80 -15.06 24.48
N ASN A 451 24.31 -15.42 23.29
CA ASN A 451 24.35 -14.55 22.12
C ASN A 451 23.34 -13.38 22.28
N PRO A 452 23.78 -12.11 22.24
CA PRO A 452 22.90 -10.95 22.30
C PRO A 452 21.84 -10.89 21.20
N VAL A 453 22.13 -11.47 20.03
CA VAL A 453 21.21 -11.56 18.88
C VAL A 453 21.27 -12.98 18.34
N SER A 454 20.32 -13.81 18.73
CA SER A 454 20.32 -15.25 18.45
C SER A 454 19.75 -15.61 17.08
N TRP A 455 18.99 -14.70 16.48
CA TRP A 455 18.45 -14.77 15.12
C TRP A 455 18.29 -13.35 14.56
N PHE A 456 18.53 -13.21 13.26
CA PHE A 456 18.53 -11.93 12.58
C PHE A 456 18.05 -12.08 11.14
N HIS A 457 17.16 -11.19 10.71
CA HIS A 457 16.66 -11.13 9.35
C HIS A 457 16.50 -9.67 8.93
N THR A 458 16.98 -9.33 7.73
CA THR A 458 16.82 -7.97 7.17
C THR A 458 16.26 -8.04 5.76
N THR A 459 15.38 -7.09 5.44
CA THR A 459 14.84 -6.88 4.10
C THR A 459 14.89 -5.41 3.74
N LEU A 460 15.42 -5.09 2.56
CA LEU A 460 15.35 -3.77 1.96
C LEU A 460 14.07 -3.67 1.11
N PHE A 461 13.15 -2.78 1.49
CA PHE A 461 11.92 -2.53 0.74
C PHE A 461 11.95 -1.20 0.00
N HIS A 462 11.25 -1.20 -1.14
CA HIS A 462 10.66 -0.01 -1.74
C HIS A 462 9.13 -0.11 -1.58
N PRO A 463 8.60 0.08 -0.35
CA PRO A 463 7.26 -0.38 -0.02
C PRO A 463 6.16 0.49 -0.63
N TYR A 464 6.40 1.78 -0.82
CA TYR A 464 5.43 2.74 -1.35
C TYR A 464 6.12 4.00 -1.90
N PRO A 465 5.45 4.77 -2.78
CA PRO A 465 5.90 6.09 -3.20
C PRO A 465 6.04 7.06 -2.03
N GLN A 466 6.97 8.01 -2.14
CA GLN A 466 6.95 9.22 -1.33
C GLN A 466 5.69 10.01 -1.69
N LYS A 467 4.90 10.31 -0.67
CA LYS A 467 3.57 10.89 -0.80
C LYS A 467 3.63 12.41 -0.81
N TYR A 468 4.41 12.99 -1.72
CA TYR A 468 4.50 14.44 -1.82
C TYR A 468 3.17 15.08 -2.25
N PRO A 469 2.92 16.36 -1.90
CA PRO A 469 1.73 17.07 -2.35
C PRO A 469 1.59 17.07 -3.86
N ARG A 470 0.41 16.69 -4.36
CA ARG A 470 0.08 16.63 -5.79
C ARG A 470 -1.42 16.69 -6.04
N VAL A 471 -1.80 17.13 -7.23
CA VAL A 471 -3.20 17.32 -7.65
C VAL A 471 -3.61 16.46 -8.85
N THR A 472 -2.66 15.79 -9.48
CA THR A 472 -2.88 14.81 -10.56
C THR A 472 -2.34 13.45 -10.14
N PHE A 473 -2.92 12.38 -10.66
CA PHE A 473 -2.55 10.99 -10.37
C PHE A 473 -2.57 10.17 -11.66
N GLN A 474 -1.82 9.08 -11.65
CA GLN A 474 -1.75 8.17 -12.78
C GLN A 474 -3.09 7.45 -12.97
N ASP A 475 -3.64 7.57 -14.16
CA ASP A 475 -4.89 6.92 -14.53
C ASP A 475 -4.68 5.44 -14.88
N PRO A 476 -5.69 4.58 -14.65
CA PRO A 476 -5.59 3.14 -14.86
C PRO A 476 -5.47 2.70 -16.31
N ILE A 477 -5.81 3.54 -17.29
CA ILE A 477 -5.83 3.20 -18.71
C ILE A 477 -4.57 3.76 -19.36
N LEU A 478 -3.73 2.90 -19.91
CA LEU A 478 -2.49 3.28 -20.62
C LEU A 478 -2.67 3.30 -22.13
N GLY A 479 -3.64 2.56 -22.64
CA GLY A 479 -3.97 2.39 -24.06
C GLY A 479 -5.15 1.43 -24.21
N ASP A 480 -5.51 1.13 -25.46
CA ASP A 480 -6.63 0.23 -25.77
C ASP A 480 -6.35 -1.20 -25.26
N GLY A 481 -7.10 -1.64 -24.26
CA GLY A 481 -6.90 -2.92 -23.58
C GLY A 481 -5.63 -3.04 -22.72
N LEU A 482 -4.92 -1.92 -22.43
CA LEU A 482 -3.75 -1.91 -21.56
C LEU A 482 -4.00 -1.09 -20.29
N TYR A 483 -3.91 -1.75 -19.14
CA TYR A 483 -4.25 -1.17 -17.85
C TYR A 483 -3.09 -1.20 -16.85
N TYR A 484 -3.08 -0.25 -15.92
CA TYR A 484 -2.08 -0.13 -14.85
C TYR A 484 -2.73 0.15 -13.50
N THR A 485 -2.38 -0.63 -12.48
CA THR A 485 -3.04 -0.50 -11.16
C THR A 485 -2.23 0.29 -10.14
N SER A 486 -0.92 0.37 -10.29
CA SER A 486 -0.05 0.93 -9.23
C SER A 486 -0.05 2.47 -9.20
N GLY A 487 -0.79 3.12 -10.11
CA GLY A 487 -0.98 4.56 -10.13
C GLY A 487 -1.63 5.13 -8.86
N ILE A 488 -2.46 4.34 -8.17
CA ILE A 488 -3.09 4.76 -6.90
C ILE A 488 -2.10 4.91 -5.75
N GLU A 489 -0.89 4.35 -5.84
CA GLU A 489 0.00 4.30 -4.69
C GLU A 489 0.50 5.69 -4.25
N SER A 490 0.60 6.64 -5.17
CA SER A 490 0.90 8.04 -4.87
C SER A 490 -0.28 8.80 -4.25
N PHE A 491 -1.48 8.27 -4.37
CA PHE A 491 -2.68 8.76 -3.69
C PHE A 491 -2.80 8.14 -2.30
N ILE A 492 -2.89 6.81 -2.24
CA ILE A 492 -2.87 6.00 -1.02
C ILE A 492 -2.27 4.62 -1.38
N SER A 493 -1.12 4.28 -0.79
CA SER A 493 -0.53 2.94 -0.90
C SER A 493 -0.85 2.08 0.32
N THR A 494 -1.78 1.14 0.16
CA THR A 494 -2.16 0.10 1.14
C THR A 494 -2.57 -1.17 0.39
N MET A 495 -2.64 -2.30 1.10
CA MET A 495 -3.22 -3.55 0.56
C MET A 495 -4.61 -3.33 -0.04
N GLU A 496 -5.48 -2.62 0.69
CA GLU A 496 -6.86 -2.34 0.29
C GLU A 496 -6.93 -1.47 -0.97
N THR A 497 -6.18 -0.37 -1.03
CA THR A 497 -6.25 0.54 -2.18
C THR A 497 -5.63 -0.06 -3.43
N SER A 498 -4.59 -0.88 -3.30
CA SER A 498 -4.12 -1.72 -4.41
C SER A 498 -5.20 -2.70 -4.86
N ALA A 499 -5.89 -3.36 -3.93
CA ALA A 499 -6.99 -4.27 -4.27
C ALA A 499 -8.18 -3.52 -4.92
N LEU A 500 -8.50 -2.30 -4.49
CA LEU A 500 -9.50 -1.43 -5.12
C LEU A 500 -9.16 -1.17 -6.58
N MET A 501 -7.90 -0.87 -6.90
CA MET A 501 -7.51 -0.67 -8.30
C MET A 501 -7.64 -1.94 -9.14
N GLY A 502 -7.33 -3.10 -8.58
CA GLY A 502 -7.61 -4.38 -9.23
C GLY A 502 -9.09 -4.57 -9.53
N MET A 503 -9.96 -4.31 -8.54
CA MET A 503 -11.42 -4.35 -8.70
C MET A 503 -11.93 -3.32 -9.72
N ASN A 504 -11.38 -2.11 -9.71
CA ASN A 504 -11.75 -1.04 -10.62
C ASN A 504 -11.44 -1.40 -12.07
N VAL A 505 -10.20 -1.81 -12.36
CA VAL A 505 -9.79 -2.25 -13.71
C VAL A 505 -10.61 -3.45 -14.17
N ALA A 506 -10.85 -4.42 -13.29
CA ALA A 506 -11.70 -5.57 -13.61
C ALA A 506 -13.11 -5.14 -14.03
N ARG A 507 -13.69 -4.14 -13.36
CA ARG A 507 -15.02 -3.62 -13.73
C ARG A 507 -14.99 -2.87 -15.06
N LEU A 508 -13.98 -2.04 -15.31
CA LEU A 508 -13.82 -1.33 -16.58
C LEU A 508 -13.78 -2.30 -17.77
N ILE A 509 -12.94 -3.33 -17.70
CA ILE A 509 -12.79 -4.32 -18.78
C ILE A 509 -14.13 -5.02 -19.08
N ILE A 510 -14.84 -5.45 -18.04
CA ILE A 510 -16.11 -6.17 -18.23
C ILE A 510 -17.22 -5.24 -18.71
N ASP A 511 -17.24 -3.98 -18.28
CA ASP A 511 -18.17 -2.96 -18.80
C ASP A 511 -17.92 -2.69 -20.28
N ASP A 512 -16.65 -2.56 -20.68
CA ASP A 512 -16.24 -2.37 -22.08
C ASP A 512 -16.70 -3.55 -22.96
N TYR A 513 -16.51 -4.79 -22.50
CA TYR A 513 -17.02 -5.98 -23.20
C TYR A 513 -18.55 -6.06 -23.26
N ALA A 514 -19.24 -5.59 -22.22
CA ALA A 514 -20.69 -5.58 -22.15
C ALA A 514 -21.32 -4.40 -22.92
N GLY A 515 -20.51 -3.46 -23.42
CA GLY A 515 -20.98 -2.23 -24.06
C GLY A 515 -21.71 -1.29 -23.11
N VAL A 516 -21.34 -1.32 -21.81
CA VAL A 516 -21.92 -0.44 -20.80
C VAL A 516 -21.25 0.93 -20.86
N THR A 517 -22.00 1.96 -21.24
CA THR A 517 -21.55 3.36 -21.17
C THR A 517 -21.91 3.96 -19.81
N ARG A 518 -20.94 4.63 -19.17
CA ARG A 518 -21.11 5.30 -17.88
C ARG A 518 -21.05 6.82 -18.04
N VAL A 519 -21.59 7.55 -17.06
CA VAL A 519 -21.62 9.02 -17.06
C VAL A 519 -20.22 9.64 -17.20
N GLU A 520 -19.20 9.03 -16.58
CA GLU A 520 -17.81 9.48 -16.73
C GLU A 520 -17.32 9.34 -18.18
N ASP A 521 -17.80 8.37 -18.95
CA ASP A 521 -17.44 8.22 -20.36
C ASP A 521 -17.96 9.40 -21.19
N GLU A 522 -19.17 9.89 -20.87
CA GLU A 522 -19.74 11.08 -21.49
C GLU A 522 -19.02 12.35 -21.03
N GLU A 523 -18.68 12.46 -19.75
CA GLU A 523 -17.92 13.59 -19.20
C GLU A 523 -16.54 13.67 -19.85
N VAL A 524 -15.76 12.57 -19.85
CA VAL A 524 -14.42 12.49 -20.46
C VAL A 524 -14.48 12.76 -21.97
N ALA A 525 -15.48 12.23 -22.69
CA ALA A 525 -15.66 12.50 -24.11
C ALA A 525 -16.04 13.97 -24.40
N SER A 526 -16.68 14.65 -23.44
CA SER A 526 -17.07 16.06 -23.54
C SER A 526 -15.98 17.03 -23.09
N MET A 527 -14.94 16.55 -22.39
CA MET A 527 -13.82 17.39 -21.99
C MET A 527 -13.02 17.79 -23.24
N PRO A 528 -12.77 19.10 -23.47
CA PRO A 528 -11.87 19.50 -24.53
C PRO A 528 -10.53 18.81 -24.30
N ALA A 529 -9.95 18.22 -25.35
CA ALA A 529 -8.64 17.59 -25.28
C ALA A 529 -7.71 18.52 -24.51
N MET A 530 -7.18 18.04 -23.38
CA MET A 530 -6.14 18.75 -22.63
C MET A 530 -5.11 19.21 -23.66
N PRO A 531 -4.80 20.52 -23.73
CA PRO A 531 -3.86 21.01 -24.73
C PRO A 531 -2.63 20.13 -24.66
N LYS A 532 -2.22 19.57 -25.81
CA LYS A 532 -0.93 18.87 -25.90
C LYS A 532 0.09 19.78 -25.22
N TYR A 533 0.85 19.24 -24.29
CA TYR A 533 1.96 19.95 -23.70
C TYR A 533 2.86 20.39 -24.86
N VAL A 534 2.80 21.68 -25.19
CA VAL A 534 3.71 22.31 -26.14
C VAL A 534 4.85 22.77 -25.26
N ASP A 535 6.04 22.25 -25.51
CA ASP A 535 7.26 22.51 -24.71
C ASP A 535 7.67 23.99 -24.65
N ASP A 536 6.96 24.87 -25.36
CA ASP A 536 7.24 26.29 -25.43
C ASP A 536 5.99 27.09 -25.04
N GLU A 537 5.88 27.41 -23.75
CA GLU A 537 5.69 28.77 -23.21
C GLU A 537 5.09 28.73 -21.79
N GLN A 538 5.93 29.17 -20.85
CA GLN A 538 5.62 29.61 -19.49
C GLN A 538 5.37 28.54 -18.43
N ASP A 539 6.50 28.23 -17.79
CA ASP A 539 6.69 27.54 -16.52
C ASP A 539 5.97 28.26 -15.35
N VAL A 540 4.67 27.99 -15.24
CA VAL A 540 3.83 28.46 -14.11
C VAL A 540 4.31 27.86 -12.79
N LEU A 541 4.92 26.67 -12.83
CA LEU A 541 5.47 26.00 -11.66
C LEU A 541 6.74 26.70 -11.17
N ALA A 542 7.67 27.07 -12.06
CA ALA A 542 8.84 27.87 -11.70
C ALA A 542 8.45 29.27 -11.26
N GLN A 543 7.42 29.89 -11.84
CA GLN A 543 6.93 31.19 -11.36
C GLN A 543 6.31 31.10 -9.94
N GLN A 544 5.65 29.99 -9.60
CA GLN A 544 5.14 29.74 -8.24
C GLN A 544 6.28 29.39 -7.25
N GLN A 545 7.27 28.62 -7.69
CA GLN A 545 8.48 28.32 -6.92
C GLN A 545 9.33 29.57 -6.69
N GLN A 546 9.44 30.46 -7.69
CA GLN A 546 10.16 31.73 -7.60
C GLN A 546 9.49 32.72 -6.66
N LYS A 547 8.15 32.83 -6.69
CA LYS A 547 7.39 33.62 -5.69
C LYS A 547 7.56 33.09 -4.27
N THR A 548 7.70 31.78 -4.12
CA THR A 548 7.90 31.13 -2.83
C THR A 548 9.35 31.34 -2.35
N ALA A 549 10.34 31.21 -3.23
CA ALA A 549 11.75 31.49 -2.94
C ALA A 549 11.99 32.97 -2.56
N GLU A 550 11.32 33.91 -3.23
CA GLU A 550 11.35 35.34 -2.89
C GLU A 550 10.69 35.64 -1.53
N GLN A 551 9.65 34.88 -1.16
CA GLN A 551 8.99 35.00 0.14
C GLN A 551 9.85 34.49 1.31
N TYR A 552 10.80 33.59 1.05
CA TYR A 552 11.69 32.98 2.07
C TYR A 552 13.17 33.37 1.94
N GLY A 553 13.54 34.23 0.99
CA GLY A 553 14.85 34.86 0.91
C GLY A 553 16.03 33.94 0.58
N ARG A 554 15.85 32.88 -0.23
CA ARG A 554 16.96 32.02 -0.69
C ARG A 554 17.00 31.85 -2.23
N PRO A 555 18.20 31.77 -2.85
CA PRO A 555 18.34 31.57 -4.30
C PRO A 555 17.96 30.16 -4.75
N ILE A 556 17.44 30.04 -5.98
CA ILE A 556 16.97 28.78 -6.61
C ILE A 556 18.10 27.77 -6.86
N GLU A 557 19.35 28.21 -6.91
CA GLU A 557 20.51 27.36 -7.19
C GLU A 557 20.78 26.34 -6.07
N ASP A 558 20.31 26.58 -4.84
CA ASP A 558 20.43 25.64 -3.72
C ASP A 558 19.31 24.57 -3.67
N ILE A 559 18.31 24.64 -4.57
CA ILE A 559 17.13 23.74 -4.57
C ILE A 559 17.34 22.54 -5.52
N ASN A 560 18.22 22.64 -6.52
CA ASN A 560 18.37 21.64 -7.58
C ASN A 560 19.55 20.65 -7.40
N GLU A 561 20.25 20.67 -6.25
CA GLU A 561 21.28 19.67 -5.90
C GLU A 561 20.89 18.78 -4.69
N LEU A 562 19.58 18.48 -4.52
CA LEU A 562 19.09 17.50 -3.53
C LEU A 562 18.22 16.41 -4.16
#